data_AF-S7V3T6-F1
#
_entry.id   AF-S7V3T6-F1
#
_cell.length_a   1.000
_cell.length_b   1.000
_cell.length_c   1.000
_cell.angle_alpha   90.00
_cell.angle_beta   90.00
_cell.angle_gamma   90.00
#
_symmetry.space_group_name_H-M   'P 1'
#
loop_
_entity.id
_entity.type
_entity.pdbx_description
1 polymer ?
#
loop_
_entity_poly.entity_id
_entity_poly.type
_entity_poly.pdbx_seq_one_letter_code
_entity_poly.pdbx_strand_id
1 'polypeptide(L)'
;MAVVYQSFAHHRNALVEGNIREMSKMYLDIVSEILELGQQEGSMRKDMYVGLVKRFILGAVESTINNWLLSRKEYDLASMAEPLIDLFIRGIGVPGTPPQNKV
;
A
#
# COMPACT_ATOMS: atom_id res chain seq x y z
N MET A 1 11.00 16.34 -7.59
CA MET A 1 11.14 14.88 -7.37
C MET A 1 10.24 14.04 -8.31
N ALA A 2 8.97 14.39 -8.51
CA ALA A 2 8.06 13.62 -9.38
C ALA A 2 8.52 13.45 -10.85
N VAL A 3 9.08 14.51 -11.45
CA VAL A 3 9.51 14.50 -12.87
C VAL A 3 10.74 13.62 -13.11
N VAL A 4 11.65 13.52 -12.12
CA VAL A 4 12.86 12.69 -12.22
C VAL A 4 12.51 11.20 -12.10
N TYR A 5 11.51 10.85 -11.27
CA TYR A 5 11.01 9.47 -11.16
C TYR A 5 10.34 8.99 -12.46
N GLN A 6 9.55 9.86 -13.11
CA GLN A 6 8.96 9.56 -14.42
C GLN A 6 10.03 9.24 -15.48
N SER A 7 11.14 9.97 -15.48
CA SER A 7 12.21 9.79 -16.47
C SER A 7 12.96 8.45 -16.34
N PHE A 8 13.05 7.87 -15.13
CA PHE A 8 13.76 6.60 -14.92
C PHE A 8 12.88 5.36 -15.16
N ALA A 9 11.55 5.48 -14.99
CA ALA A 9 10.64 4.35 -15.11
C ALA A 9 10.41 3.86 -16.55
N HIS A 10 10.66 4.72 -17.55
CA HIS A 10 10.21 4.52 -18.94
C HIS A 10 11.19 3.80 -19.90
N HIS A 11 12.28 3.21 -19.42
CA HIS A 11 13.18 2.39 -20.25
C HIS A 11 12.79 0.90 -20.22
N ARG A 12 11.71 0.45 -20.89
CA ARG A 12 11.26 -0.96 -20.75
C ARG A 12 10.61 -1.62 -21.98
N ASN A 13 10.78 -2.94 -22.04
CA ASN A 13 10.24 -3.86 -23.04
C ASN A 13 8.72 -4.09 -22.86
N ALA A 14 7.92 -3.87 -23.90
CA ALA A 14 6.45 -3.94 -23.87
C ALA A 14 5.87 -5.27 -23.34
N LEU A 15 6.52 -6.41 -23.62
CA LEU A 15 6.13 -7.73 -23.09
C LEU A 15 6.28 -7.82 -21.57
N VAL A 16 7.35 -7.24 -21.02
CA VAL A 16 7.62 -7.21 -19.58
C VAL A 16 6.62 -6.28 -18.88
N GLU A 17 6.25 -5.18 -19.52
CA GLU A 17 5.23 -4.25 -19.00
C GLU A 17 3.84 -4.87 -18.94
N GLY A 18 3.44 -5.63 -19.97
CA GLY A 18 2.16 -6.35 -20.01
C GLY A 18 2.02 -7.32 -18.83
N ASN A 19 3.04 -8.16 -18.61
CA ASN A 19 3.05 -9.12 -17.52
C ASN A 19 3.04 -8.45 -16.14
N ILE A 20 3.82 -7.37 -15.95
CA ILE A 20 3.83 -6.64 -14.67
C ILE A 20 2.47 -6.01 -14.36
N ARG A 21 1.82 -5.45 -15.38
CA ARG A 21 0.50 -4.84 -15.22
C ARG A 21 -0.56 -5.87 -14.82
N GLU A 22 -0.52 -7.05 -15.42
CA GLU A 22 -1.44 -8.15 -15.10
C GLU A 22 -1.21 -8.67 -13.69
N MET A 23 0.05 -8.90 -13.28
CA MET A 23 0.38 -9.29 -11.90
C MET A 23 -0.08 -8.25 -10.87
N SER A 24 0.13 -6.96 -11.17
CA SER A 24 -0.31 -5.86 -10.30
C SER A 24 -1.83 -5.82 -10.20
N LYS A 25 -2.53 -6.06 -11.31
CA LYS A 25 -4.00 -6.15 -11.32
C LYS A 25 -4.48 -7.30 -10.45
N MET A 26 -3.93 -8.51 -10.59
CA MET A 26 -4.32 -9.65 -9.76
C MET A 26 -4.10 -9.38 -8.27
N TYR A 27 -2.96 -8.77 -7.91
CA TYR A 27 -2.70 -8.36 -6.53
C TYR A 27 -3.77 -7.39 -6.01
N LEU A 28 -4.07 -6.34 -6.77
CA LEU A 28 -5.09 -5.37 -6.38
C LEU A 28 -6.49 -5.97 -6.33
N ASP A 29 -6.82 -6.91 -7.20
CA ASP A 29 -8.10 -7.63 -7.20
C ASP A 29 -8.24 -8.46 -5.91
N ILE A 30 -7.18 -9.14 -5.44
CA ILE A 30 -7.19 -9.83 -4.13
C ILE A 30 -7.38 -8.85 -2.97
N VAL A 31 -6.64 -7.73 -2.96
CA VAL A 31 -6.81 -6.70 -1.93
C VAL A 31 -8.24 -6.16 -1.94
N SER A 32 -8.87 -6.07 -3.11
CA SER A 32 -10.27 -5.68 -3.25
C SER A 32 -11.21 -6.58 -2.49
N GLU A 33 -11.10 -7.87 -2.75
CA GLU A 33 -11.97 -8.89 -2.19
C GLU A 33 -11.86 -8.90 -0.66
N ILE A 34 -10.64 -8.80 -0.12
CA ILE A 34 -10.39 -8.72 1.32
C ILE A 34 -11.08 -7.49 1.93
N LEU A 35 -10.92 -6.32 1.30
CA LEU A 35 -11.52 -5.08 1.80
C LEU A 35 -13.05 -5.13 1.74
N GLU A 36 -13.61 -5.64 0.65
CA GLU A 36 -15.06 -5.77 0.46
C GLU A 36 -15.68 -6.75 1.46
N LEU A 37 -15.03 -7.89 1.69
CA LEU A 37 -15.44 -8.85 2.73
C LEU A 37 -15.36 -8.23 4.12
N GLY A 38 -14.25 -7.59 4.47
CA GLY A 38 -14.08 -6.95 5.77
C GLY A 38 -15.10 -5.82 6.01
N GLN A 39 -15.47 -5.09 4.95
CA GLN A 39 -16.57 -4.13 5.02
C GLN A 39 -17.90 -4.84 5.25
N GLN A 40 -18.22 -5.92 4.52
CA GLN A 40 -19.47 -6.68 4.72
C GLN A 40 -19.62 -7.20 6.15
N GLU A 41 -18.56 -7.76 6.71
CA GLU A 41 -18.50 -8.30 8.08
C GLU A 41 -18.46 -7.23 9.17
N GLY A 42 -18.19 -5.97 8.81
CA GLY A 42 -18.05 -4.86 9.75
C GLY A 42 -16.70 -4.82 10.49
N SER A 43 -15.72 -5.63 10.07
CA SER A 43 -14.33 -5.57 10.56
C SER A 43 -13.53 -4.42 9.95
N MET A 44 -14.02 -3.83 8.84
CA MET A 44 -13.44 -2.64 8.20
C MET A 44 -14.47 -1.52 8.01
N ARG A 45 -13.98 -0.28 8.05
CA ARG A 45 -14.80 0.93 7.90
C ARG A 45 -15.38 1.05 6.49
N LYS A 46 -16.68 1.36 6.41
CA LYS A 46 -17.46 1.48 5.15
C LYS A 46 -17.46 2.88 4.55
N ASP A 47 -17.00 3.88 5.29
CA ASP A 47 -16.90 5.28 4.87
C ASP A 47 -15.65 5.57 4.01
N MET A 48 -14.90 4.53 3.64
CA MET A 48 -13.76 4.62 2.74
C MET A 48 -14.06 3.87 1.44
N TYR A 49 -13.84 4.55 0.30
CA TYR A 49 -13.95 3.93 -1.01
C TYR A 49 -12.81 2.92 -1.23
N VAL A 50 -13.16 1.69 -1.61
CA VAL A 50 -12.22 0.56 -1.73
C VAL A 50 -11.04 0.89 -2.66
N GLY A 51 -11.28 1.62 -3.76
CA GLY A 51 -10.22 2.02 -4.69
C GLY A 51 -9.16 2.95 -4.09
N LEU A 52 -9.52 3.77 -3.10
CA LEU A 52 -8.54 4.61 -2.37
C LEU A 52 -7.64 3.73 -1.50
N VAL A 53 -8.24 2.79 -0.76
CA VAL A 53 -7.52 1.92 0.16
C VAL A 53 -6.54 0.99 -0.59
N LYS A 54 -6.99 0.41 -1.71
CA LYS A 54 -6.12 -0.40 -2.61
C LYS A 54 -4.88 0.37 -3.07
N ARG A 55 -5.07 1.63 -3.52
CA ARG A 55 -3.96 2.49 -3.97
C ARG A 55 -3.01 2.86 -2.83
N PHE A 56 -3.55 3.10 -1.64
CA PHE A 56 -2.75 3.38 -0.44
C PHE A 56 -1.86 2.18 -0.06
N ILE A 57 -2.45 0.98 0.00
CA ILE A 57 -1.72 -0.26 0.29
C ILE A 57 -0.60 -0.48 -0.74
N LEU A 58 -0.92 -0.40 -2.03
CA LEU A 58 0.07 -0.59 -3.10
C LEU A 58 1.22 0.43 -2.98
N GLY A 59 0.90 1.72 -2.82
CA GLY A 59 1.92 2.76 -2.72
C GLY A 59 2.84 2.59 -1.51
N ALA A 60 2.31 2.16 -0.37
CA ALA A 60 3.11 1.89 0.83
C ALA A 60 4.03 0.69 0.64
N VAL A 61 3.54 -0.40 0.03
CA VAL A 61 4.36 -1.58 -0.28
C VAL A 61 5.45 -1.24 -1.30
N GLU A 62 5.11 -0.57 -2.40
CA GLU A 62 6.07 -0.14 -3.42
C GLU A 62 7.15 0.77 -2.84
N SER A 63 6.77 1.75 -2.01
CA SER A 63 7.73 2.65 -1.35
C SER A 63 8.65 1.90 -0.41
N THR A 64 8.16 0.89 0.30
CA THR A 64 8.96 0.08 1.23
C THR A 64 10.00 -0.76 0.48
N ILE A 65 9.59 -1.39 -0.62
CA ILE A 65 10.51 -2.14 -1.51
C ILE A 65 11.54 -1.20 -2.12
N ASN A 66 11.13 -0.04 -2.62
CA ASN A 66 12.04 0.94 -3.22
C ASN A 66 13.07 1.44 -2.21
N ASN A 67 12.66 1.80 -0.99
CA ASN A 67 13.59 2.21 0.07
C ASN A 67 14.55 1.07 0.44
N TRP A 68 14.09 -0.17 0.49
CA TRP A 68 14.95 -1.32 0.74
C TRP A 68 15.99 -1.52 -0.37
N LEU A 69 15.61 -1.41 -1.63
CA LEU A 69 16.54 -1.45 -2.76
C LEU A 69 17.58 -0.33 -2.69
N LEU A 70 17.15 0.90 -2.35
CA LEU A 70 18.03 2.06 -2.19
C LEU A 70 18.97 1.93 -0.99
N SER A 71 18.54 1.27 0.08
CA SER A 71 19.38 0.92 1.24
C SER A 71 20.40 -0.19 0.96
N ARG A 72 20.61 -0.59 -0.31
CA ARG A 72 21.46 -1.73 -0.68
C ARG A 72 21.08 -3.04 0.03
N LYS A 73 19.80 -3.19 0.41
CA LYS A 73 19.27 -4.35 1.12
C LYS A 73 19.90 -4.56 2.50
N GLU A 74 20.22 -3.46 3.20
CA GLU A 74 20.89 -3.46 4.51
C GLU A 74 20.05 -4.02 5.67
N TYR A 75 18.74 -4.22 5.44
CA TYR A 75 17.82 -4.79 6.42
C TYR A 75 16.96 -5.89 5.81
N ASP A 76 16.36 -6.72 6.66
CA ASP A 76 15.38 -7.72 6.24
C ASP A 76 14.08 -7.03 5.83
N LEU A 77 13.73 -7.10 4.54
CA LEU A 77 12.49 -6.54 4.02
C LEU A 77 11.26 -7.18 4.66
N ALA A 78 11.30 -8.47 4.99
CA ALA A 78 10.16 -9.18 5.57
C ALA A 78 9.78 -8.62 6.95
N SER A 79 10.76 -8.08 7.69
CA SER A 79 10.52 -7.40 8.97
C SER A 79 9.60 -6.17 8.86
N MET A 80 9.38 -5.63 7.66
CA MET A 80 8.46 -4.50 7.43
C MET A 80 7.00 -4.92 7.29
N ALA A 81 6.69 -6.22 7.20
CA ALA A 81 5.31 -6.70 7.02
C ALA A 81 4.41 -6.33 8.20
N GLU A 82 4.82 -6.68 9.43
CA GLU A 82 4.04 -6.41 10.65
C GLU A 82 3.81 -4.90 10.87
N PRO A 83 4.83 -4.02 10.79
CA PRO A 83 4.63 -2.58 10.89
C PRO A 83 3.69 -1.99 9.84
N LEU A 84 3.75 -2.48 8.59
CA LEU A 84 2.86 -2.01 7.53
C LEU A 84 1.40 -2.41 7.80
N ILE A 85 1.17 -3.64 8.25
CA ILE A 85 -0.18 -4.11 8.62
C ILE A 85 -0.73 -3.28 9.77
N ASP A 86 0.06 -3.05 10.83
CA ASP A 86 -0.36 -2.22 11.97
C ASP A 86 -0.73 -0.80 11.51
N LEU A 87 0.10 -0.20 10.64
CA LEU A 87 -0.17 1.12 10.06
C LEU A 87 -1.44 1.15 9.21
N PHE A 88 -1.71 0.11 8.41
CA PHE A 88 -2.91 0.05 7.57
C PHE A 88 -4.18 -0.05 8.40
N ILE A 89 -4.15 -0.78 9.51
CA ILE A 89 -5.32 -1.04 10.35
C ILE A 89 -5.54 0.07 11.38
N ARG A 90 -4.46 0.58 12.00
CA ARG A 90 -4.54 1.52 13.13
C ARG A 90 -4.17 2.96 12.76
N GLY A 91 -3.53 3.17 11.61
CA GLY A 91 -2.99 4.47 11.23
C GLY A 91 -1.86 4.92 12.16
N ILE A 92 -1.54 6.22 12.14
CA ILE A 92 -0.46 6.83 12.93
C ILE A 92 -0.92 7.36 14.30
N GLY A 93 -2.21 7.21 14.62
CA GLY A 93 -2.79 7.69 15.87
C GLY A 93 -2.44 6.80 17.05
N VAL A 94 -2.42 7.35 18.26
CA VAL A 94 -2.24 6.56 19.49
C VAL A 94 -3.53 5.77 19.76
N PRO A 95 -3.46 4.44 19.91
CA PRO A 95 -4.63 3.64 20.29
C PRO A 95 -5.21 4.13 21.61
N GLY A 96 -6.47 4.60 21.61
CA GLY A 96 -7.20 4.95 22.84
C GLY A 96 -7.19 6.43 23.27
N THR A 97 -6.70 7.37 22.46
CA THR A 97 -6.88 8.80 22.77
C THR A 97 -8.22 9.28 22.19
N PRO A 98 -9.21 9.67 23.01
CA PRO A 98 -10.45 10.26 22.50
C PRO A 98 -10.13 11.53 21.72
N PRO A 99 -10.89 11.87 20.66
CA PRO A 99 -10.72 13.13 19.96
C PRO A 99 -10.86 14.26 20.99
N GLN A 100 -9.79 15.02 21.21
CA GLN A 100 -9.87 16.27 21.94
C GLN A 100 -10.70 17.22 21.08
N ASN A 101 -12.00 17.30 21.38
CA ASN A 101 -12.86 18.37 20.89
C ASN A 101 -12.22 19.69 21.33
N LYS A 102 -11.51 20.35 20.41
CA LYS A 102 -11.22 21.77 20.55
C LYS A 102 -12.46 22.52 20.10
N VAL A 103 -13.07 23.19 21.08
CA VAL A 103 -14.18 24.14 20.97
C VAL A 103 -13.86 25.22 19.95
#